data_AF-A0A9E0RFL1-F1
#
_entry.id   AF-A0A9E0RFL1-F1
#
_cell.length_a   1.000
_cell.length_b   1.000
_cell.length_c   1.000
_cell.angle_alpha   90.00
_cell.angle_beta   90.00
_cell.angle_gamma   90.00
#
_symmetry.space_group_name_H-M   'P 1'
#
loop_
_entity.id
_entity.type
_entity.pdbx_description
1 polymer ?
#
loop_
_entity_poly.entity_id
_entity_poly.type
_entity_poly.pdbx_seq_one_letter_code
_entity_poly.pdbx_strand_id
1 'polypeptide(L)'
;TELPYPAKDLGTLQAVVRTAFNARRKTLRKALGGLVTVEQLQALGINDGLRPENLSLADYVSIADLLTAEKSSEQCGVQGAKGIAGDVSGDSHD
;
A
#
# COMPACT_ATOMS: atom_id res chain seq x y z
N THR A 1 -8.27 -0.42 28.15
CA THR A 1 -7.57 0.43 27.16
C THR A 1 -6.89 -0.51 26.19
N GLU A 2 -7.69 -1.07 25.28
CA GLU A 2 -7.29 -2.13 24.38
C GLU A 2 -6.94 -1.50 23.04
N LEU A 3 -5.73 -1.78 22.50
CA LEU A 3 -5.34 -1.28 21.18
C LEU A 3 -6.28 -1.92 20.14
N PRO A 4 -7.16 -1.16 19.46
CA PRO A 4 -8.23 -1.77 18.68
C PRO A 4 -7.75 -2.46 17.40
N TYR A 5 -6.49 -2.25 16.99
CA TYR A 5 -5.91 -2.80 15.77
C TYR A 5 -4.39 -3.05 15.91
N PRO A 6 -3.95 -4.15 16.56
CA PRO A 6 -2.55 -4.55 16.52
C PRO A 6 -2.23 -5.08 15.12
N ALA A 7 -1.69 -4.22 14.25
CA ALA A 7 -1.19 -4.65 12.95
C ALA A 7 -0.14 -5.75 13.17
N LYS A 8 -0.39 -6.95 12.64
CA LYS A 8 0.50 -8.10 12.83
C LYS A 8 1.88 -7.85 12.26
N ASP A 9 1.95 -7.09 11.18
CA ASP A 9 3.19 -6.67 10.53
C ASP A 9 3.12 -5.20 10.07
N LEU A 10 3.90 -4.36 10.74
CA LEU A 10 4.00 -2.92 10.43
C LEU A 10 4.64 -2.66 9.06
N GLY A 11 5.55 -3.53 8.61
CA GLY A 11 6.21 -3.39 7.30
C GLY A 11 5.21 -3.55 6.15
N THR A 12 4.35 -4.57 6.25
CA THR A 12 3.28 -4.83 5.28
C THR A 12 2.25 -3.70 5.29
N LEU A 13 1.83 -3.23 6.48
CA LEU A 13 0.95 -2.06 6.59
C LEU A 13 1.56 -0.82 5.92
N GLN A 14 2.83 -0.51 6.20
CA GLN A 14 3.51 0.63 5.57
C GLN A 14 3.60 0.48 4.06
N ALA A 15 3.87 -0.72 3.54
CA ALA A 15 3.91 -0.96 2.10
C ALA A 15 2.54 -0.74 1.44
N VAL A 16 1.46 -1.23 2.06
CA VAL A 16 0.08 -1.03 1.58
C VAL A 16 -0.29 0.45 1.60
N VAL A 17 -0.09 1.13 2.73
CA VAL A 17 -0.40 2.56 2.89
C VAL A 17 0.42 3.38 1.89
N ARG A 18 1.74 3.14 1.79
CA ARG A 18 2.60 3.83 0.83
C ARG A 18 2.10 3.63 -0.60
N THR A 19 1.74 2.42 -0.98
CA THR A 19 1.24 2.12 -2.34
C THR A 19 -0.09 2.81 -2.61
N ALA A 20 -1.02 2.74 -1.67
CA ALA A 20 -2.32 3.40 -1.75
C ALA A 20 -2.18 4.93 -1.89
N PHE A 21 -1.33 5.56 -1.08
CA PHE A 21 -1.11 7.01 -1.12
C PHE A 21 -0.34 7.47 -2.36
N ASN A 22 0.58 6.65 -2.91
CA ASN A 22 1.20 6.93 -4.21
C ASN A 22 0.14 6.98 -5.34
N ALA A 23 -0.90 6.16 -5.23
CA ALA A 23 -2.02 6.11 -6.16
C ALA A 23 -3.28 6.83 -5.66
N ARG A 24 -3.16 7.84 -4.78
CA ARG A 24 -4.28 8.60 -4.18
C ARG A 24 -5.27 9.23 -5.15
N ARG A 25 -4.91 9.33 -6.44
CA ARG A 25 -5.77 9.87 -7.51
C ARG A 25 -6.53 8.79 -8.29
N LYS A 26 -6.36 7.52 -7.96
CA LYS A 26 -7.00 6.37 -8.60
C LYS A 26 -7.93 5.67 -7.60
N THR A 27 -8.77 4.78 -8.11
CA THR A 27 -9.62 3.92 -7.29
C THR A 27 -8.77 2.90 -6.54
N LEU A 28 -9.23 2.44 -5.36
CA LEU A 28 -8.55 1.42 -4.55
C LEU A 28 -8.23 0.16 -5.35
N ARG A 29 -9.15 -0.29 -6.22
CA ARG A 29 -8.91 -1.38 -7.17
C ARG A 29 -7.65 -1.19 -8.00
N LYS A 30 -7.37 0.03 -8.46
CA LYS A 30 -6.21 0.35 -9.31
C LYS A 30 -4.97 0.69 -8.49
N ALA A 31 -5.15 1.26 -7.30
CA ALA A 31 -4.07 1.56 -6.38
C ALA A 31 -3.47 0.29 -5.75
N LEU A 32 -4.32 -0.64 -5.34
CA LEU A 32 -3.96 -1.85 -4.62
C LEU A 32 -3.98 -3.11 -5.47
N GLY A 33 -4.44 -3.08 -6.72
CA GLY A 33 -4.59 -4.28 -7.55
C GLY A 33 -3.31 -5.10 -7.82
N GLY A 34 -2.12 -4.57 -7.49
CA GLY A 34 -0.87 -5.33 -7.51
C GLY A 34 -0.50 -5.99 -6.18
N LEU A 35 -1.22 -5.68 -5.10
CA LEU A 35 -0.99 -6.17 -3.74
C LEU A 35 -2.21 -6.89 -3.16
N VAL A 36 -3.43 -6.41 -3.43
CA VAL A 36 -4.71 -6.85 -2.85
C VAL A 36 -5.73 -6.96 -3.99
N THR A 37 -6.52 -8.03 -3.99
CA THR A 37 -7.57 -8.22 -5.00
C THR A 37 -8.84 -7.47 -4.64
N VAL A 38 -9.71 -7.23 -5.64
CA VAL A 38 -11.03 -6.61 -5.41
C VAL A 38 -11.89 -7.48 -4.50
N GLU A 39 -11.77 -8.81 -4.65
CA GLU A 39 -12.51 -9.80 -3.87
C GLU A 39 -12.18 -9.67 -2.37
N GLN A 40 -10.91 -9.47 -2.03
CA GLN A 40 -10.48 -9.25 -0.63
C GLN A 40 -11.01 -7.94 -0.06
N LEU A 41 -11.03 -6.86 -0.85
CA LEU A 41 -11.62 -5.59 -0.44
C LEU A 41 -13.13 -5.75 -0.19
N GLN A 42 -13.84 -6.42 -1.10
CA GLN A 42 -15.27 -6.69 -0.94
C GLN A 42 -15.57 -7.61 0.23
N ALA A 43 -14.71 -8.61 0.50
CA ALA A 43 -14.82 -9.50 1.66
C ALA A 43 -14.70 -8.74 2.99
N LEU A 44 -13.90 -7.68 3.03
CA LEU A 44 -13.79 -6.76 4.15
C LEU A 44 -14.93 -5.72 4.22
N GLY A 45 -15.83 -5.68 3.23
CA GLY A 45 -16.86 -4.66 3.11
C GLY A 45 -16.34 -3.30 2.63
N ILE A 46 -15.12 -3.25 2.12
CA ILE A 46 -14.48 -2.04 1.60
C ILE A 46 -14.91 -1.82 0.15
N ASN A 47 -15.32 -0.60 -0.16
CA ASN A 47 -15.74 -0.23 -1.50
C ASN A 47 -14.53 0.12 -2.38
N ASP A 48 -14.21 -0.74 -3.33
CA ASP A 48 -13.00 -0.69 -4.15
C ASP A 48 -12.99 0.45 -5.21
N GLY A 49 -14.15 1.08 -5.41
CA GLY A 49 -14.31 2.31 -6.20
C GLY A 49 -13.93 3.59 -5.45
N LEU A 50 -13.74 3.52 -4.13
CA LEU A 50 -13.35 4.69 -3.34
C LEU A 50 -11.89 5.07 -3.55
N ARG A 51 -11.59 6.32 -3.21
CA ARG A 51 -10.22 6.84 -3.19
C ARG A 51 -9.53 6.41 -1.88
N PRO A 52 -8.21 6.16 -1.89
CA PRO A 52 -7.43 5.84 -0.70
C PRO A 52 -7.62 6.83 0.46
N GLU A 53 -7.80 8.11 0.15
CA GLU A 53 -8.04 9.17 1.15
C GLU A 53 -9.41 9.11 1.85
N ASN A 54 -10.36 8.35 1.30
CA ASN A 54 -11.69 8.14 1.89
C ASN A 54 -11.74 6.87 2.77
N LEU A 55 -10.64 6.14 2.86
CA LEU A 55 -10.55 4.87 3.59
C LEU A 55 -10.00 5.13 4.99
N SER A 56 -10.51 4.41 6.00
CA SER A 56 -10.09 4.61 7.38
C SER A 56 -8.80 3.84 7.70
N LEU A 57 -8.10 4.23 8.76
CA LEU A 57 -6.92 3.48 9.22
C LEU A 57 -7.27 2.03 9.60
N ALA A 58 -8.46 1.79 10.17
CA ALA A 58 -8.93 0.46 10.53
C ALA A 58 -8.99 -0.46 9.31
N ASP A 59 -9.53 0.05 8.20
CA ASP A 59 -9.63 -0.68 6.93
C ASP A 59 -8.23 -1.03 6.38
N TYR A 60 -7.28 -0.10 6.49
CA TYR A 60 -5.89 -0.37 6.11
C TYR A 60 -5.24 -1.45 6.97
N VAL A 61 -5.51 -1.49 8.28
CA VAL A 61 -5.00 -2.55 9.15
C VAL A 61 -5.62 -3.88 8.81
N SER A 62 -6.93 -3.93 8.54
CA SER A 62 -7.59 -5.18 8.10
C SER A 62 -7.02 -5.72 6.79
N ILE A 63 -6.76 -4.85 5.81
CA ILE A 63 -6.09 -5.25 4.55
C ILE A 63 -4.67 -5.76 4.83
N ALA A 64 -3.90 -5.05 5.64
CA ALA A 64 -2.53 -5.43 5.97
C ALA A 64 -2.45 -6.75 6.75
N ASP A 65 -3.42 -7.02 7.62
CA ASP A 65 -3.50 -8.27 8.38
C ASP A 65 -3.89 -9.45 7.48
N LEU A 66 -4.79 -9.25 6.50
CA LEU A 66 -5.08 -10.25 5.47
C LEU A 66 -3.84 -10.55 4.64
N LEU A 67 -3.14 -9.51 4.17
CA LEU A 67 -1.90 -9.71 3.43
C LEU A 67 -0.81 -10.33 4.26
N THR A 68 -0.71 -10.02 5.56
CA THR A 68 0.28 -10.67 6.44
C THR A 68 -0.02 -12.16 6.57
N ALA A 69 -1.30 -12.55 6.63
CA ALA A 69 -1.72 -13.94 6.64
C ALA A 69 -1.36 -14.66 5.33
N GLU A 70 -1.52 -14.02 4.17
CA GLU A 70 -1.17 -14.60 2.85
C GLU A 70 0.33 -14.50 2.51
N LYS A 71 1.02 -13.45 2.96
CA LYS A 71 2.47 -13.28 2.84
C LYS A 71 3.23 -14.32 3.64
N SER A 72 2.62 -14.91 4.67
CA SER A 72 3.21 -16.04 5.39
C SER A 72 3.41 -17.26 4.48
N SER A 73 2.74 -17.33 3.31
CA SER A 73 2.99 -18.35 2.28
C SER A 73 3.79 -17.81 1.08
N GLU A 74 3.53 -16.60 0.59
CA GLU A 74 4.21 -16.06 -0.61
C GLU A 74 5.06 -14.80 -0.31
N GLN A 75 6.37 -14.99 -0.10
CA GLN A 75 7.36 -13.92 -0.21
C GLN A 75 8.32 -14.18 -1.38
N CYS A 76 8.07 -13.57 -2.52
CA CYS A 76 9.15 -13.10 -3.40
C CYS A 76 8.59 -12.05 -4.36
N GLY A 77 8.87 -10.77 -4.14
CA GLY A 77 8.36 -9.72 -5.04
C GLY A 77 8.65 -8.30 -4.59
N VAL A 78 9.91 -7.90 -4.74
CA VAL A 78 10.41 -6.53 -5.00
C VAL A 78 9.33 -5.50 -5.37
N GLN A 79 9.35 -4.31 -4.74
CA GLN A 79 9.43 -3.02 -5.46
C GLN A 79 9.55 -1.83 -4.50
N GLY A 80 10.53 -0.94 -4.75
CA GLY A 80 10.42 0.43 -4.24
C GLY A 80 11.70 1.21 -3.92
N ALA A 81 12.87 0.78 -4.37
CA ALA A 81 14.03 1.68 -4.45
C ALA A 81 13.80 2.67 -5.61
N LYS A 82 13.13 3.79 -5.33
CA LYS A 82 13.20 4.99 -6.17
C LYS A 82 13.98 6.05 -5.40
N GLY A 83 15.29 5.91 -5.38
CA GLY A 83 16.19 7.03 -5.11
C GLY A 83 16.23 7.91 -6.36
N ILE A 84 15.64 9.10 -6.26
CA ILE A 84 15.83 10.18 -7.23
C ILE A 84 16.31 11.42 -6.48
N ALA A 85 17.62 11.64 -6.49
CA ALA A 85 18.32 12.90 -6.25
C ALA A 85 19.81 12.55 -6.31
N GLY A 86 20.68 13.11 -7.13
CA GLY A 86 20.60 14.19 -8.11
C GLY A 86 22.04 14.57 -8.40
N ASP A 87 22.39 14.78 -9.67
CA ASP A 87 23.43 15.73 -10.09
C ASP A 87 23.38 15.85 -11.62
N VAL A 88 22.63 16.84 -12.10
CA VAL A 88 22.72 17.34 -13.47
C VAL A 88 22.99 18.82 -13.33
N SER A 89 24.25 19.23 -13.40
CA SER A 89 24.69 20.58 -13.80
C SER A 89 26.22 20.66 -13.77
N GLY A 90 26.82 20.62 -14.95
CA GLY A 90 28.23 20.92 -15.16
C GLY A 90 28.43 21.36 -16.61
N ASP A 91 27.80 22.48 -16.96
CA ASP A 91 28.10 23.25 -18.17
C ASP A 91 29.58 23.64 -18.15
N SER A 92 30.32 23.26 -19.18
CA SER A 92 31.60 23.88 -19.49
C SER A 92 31.66 24.01 -21.01
N HIS A 93 31.34 25.23 -21.43
CA HIS A 93 31.67 25.79 -22.73
C HIS A 93 33.17 25.64 -23.01
N ASP A 94 33.51 25.10 -24.17
CA ASP A 94 34.65 25.55 -24.97
C ASP A 94 34.20 25.66 -26.44
#